data_AF-A0A7J9VQZ0-F1
#
_entry.id   AF-A0A7J9VQZ0-F1
#
_cell.length_a   1.000
_cell.length_b   1.000
_cell.length_c   1.000
_cell.angle_alpha   90.00
_cell.angle_beta   90.00
_cell.angle_gamma   90.00
#
_symmetry.space_group_name_H-M   'P 1'
#
loop_
_entity.id
_entity.type
_entity.pdbx_description
1 polymer ?
#
loop_
_entity_poly.entity_id
_entity_poly.type
_entity_poly.pdbx_seq_one_letter_code
_entity_poly.pdbx_strand_id
1 'polypeptide(L)'
;MRSSVAPKGPLPSRVYWRRRVVLLAVVALVLYGVGQLVVGGGGDAESASSDAGSSTPAASDNAGSRGDDAEDARSSKRSGAGKRGSEQQGRGRTKTSKTVSTSLDAPSGSCEPGDVVVKPDVVDAPADAPVPLRIGVSTIGAPCTFQFSPETVVLQITSGDDMIWQSKPCASSIPSESVVVRPGWLTYVEIDWNGRRGTENCSDGNEYASPGYYWAEGAAIGGEAARGQFELDTPPPPEKKERKKSDGKQSEDSEQTDGEQSEAGQSDGEQTGEGGADGGQPDAGPTDDDQT
;
A
#
# COMPACT_ATOMS: atom_id res chain seq x y z
N MET A 1 42.20 16.52 8.85
CA MET A 1 41.99 17.97 9.07
C MET A 1 40.54 18.30 8.70
N ARG A 2 39.90 19.27 9.38
CA ARG A 2 38.57 19.87 9.09
C ARG A 2 37.61 19.08 8.17
N SER A 3 36.67 18.34 8.76
CA SER A 3 35.49 17.85 8.04
C SER A 3 34.56 19.00 7.69
N SER A 4 34.27 19.20 6.41
CA SER A 4 33.34 20.23 5.94
C SER A 4 31.91 19.69 5.89
N VAL A 5 31.09 20.03 6.89
CA VAL A 5 29.65 19.73 6.87
C VAL A 5 28.98 20.65 5.82
N ALA A 6 28.52 20.06 4.71
CA ALA A 6 27.70 20.79 3.75
C ALA A 6 26.30 21.06 4.35
N PRO A 7 25.78 22.30 4.29
CA PRO A 7 24.44 22.60 4.78
C PRO A 7 23.38 21.91 3.90
N LYS A 8 22.33 21.36 4.53
CA LYS A 8 21.17 20.84 3.79
C LYS A 8 20.55 21.96 2.96
N GLY A 9 20.25 21.68 1.70
CA GLY A 9 19.64 22.65 0.78
C GLY A 9 18.28 23.18 1.27
N PRO A 10 17.88 24.40 0.87
CA PRO A 10 16.65 25.00 1.37
C PRO A 10 15.41 24.21 0.91
N LEU A 11 14.60 23.79 1.87
CA LEU A 11 13.27 23.21 1.61
C LEU A 11 12.43 24.18 0.75
N PRO A 12 11.50 23.69 -0.10
CA PRO A 12 10.82 24.50 -1.12
C PRO A 12 10.11 25.73 -0.53
N SER A 13 10.77 26.88 -0.69
CA SER A 13 10.40 28.16 -0.05
C SER A 13 8.97 28.62 -0.37
N ARG A 14 8.43 28.18 -1.52
CA ARG A 14 7.03 28.37 -1.93
C ARG A 14 6.02 27.88 -0.90
N VAL A 15 6.22 26.72 -0.25
CA VAL A 15 5.24 26.16 0.69
C VAL A 15 5.20 26.97 1.98
N TYR A 16 6.38 27.27 2.53
CA TYR A 16 6.52 28.13 3.70
C TYR A 16 5.97 29.54 3.45
N TRP A 17 6.32 30.14 2.30
CA TRP A 17 5.85 31.48 1.93
C TRP A 17 4.33 31.51 1.70
N ARG A 18 3.75 30.49 1.05
CA ARG A 18 2.28 30.36 0.93
C ARG A 18 1.58 30.28 2.29
N ARG A 19 2.05 29.41 3.21
CA ARG A 19 1.47 29.34 4.58
C ARG A 19 1.62 30.68 5.31
N ARG A 20 2.75 31.38 5.16
CA ARG A 20 3.00 32.69 5.80
C ARG A 20 2.16 33.83 5.19
N VAL A 21 1.91 33.82 3.87
CA VAL A 21 1.01 34.77 3.20
C VAL A 21 -0.45 34.52 3.59
N VAL A 22 -0.90 33.27 3.67
CA VAL A 22 -2.25 32.92 4.15
C VAL A 22 -2.46 33.39 5.59
N LEU A 23 -1.50 33.15 6.50
CA LEU A 23 -1.56 33.66 7.87
C LEU A 23 -1.63 35.19 7.92
N LEU A 24 -0.81 35.90 7.14
CA LEU A 24 -0.85 37.36 7.07
C LEU A 24 -2.18 37.89 6.51
N ALA A 25 -2.77 37.22 5.51
CA ALA A 25 -4.07 37.59 4.95
C ALA A 25 -5.22 37.39 5.97
N VAL A 26 -5.21 36.29 6.72
CA VAL A 26 -6.19 36.04 7.80
C VAL A 26 -6.04 37.07 8.92
N VAL A 27 -4.81 37.35 9.36
CA VAL A 27 -4.54 38.39 10.38
C VAL A 27 -4.98 39.77 9.90
N ALA A 28 -4.72 40.13 8.64
CA ALA A 28 -5.18 41.39 8.06
C ALA A 28 -6.72 41.48 8.01
N LEU A 29 -7.42 40.39 7.67
CA LEU A 29 -8.88 40.32 7.69
C LEU A 29 -9.46 40.49 9.10
N VAL A 30 -8.87 39.85 10.10
CA VAL A 30 -9.27 39.99 11.51
C VAL A 30 -9.02 41.42 12.01
N LEU A 31 -7.85 41.99 11.72
CA LEU A 31 -7.54 43.39 12.08
C LEU A 31 -8.45 44.39 11.36
N TYR A 32 -8.83 44.12 10.11
CA TYR A 32 -9.80 44.94 9.38
C TYR A 32 -11.21 44.83 9.97
N GLY A 33 -11.67 43.63 10.30
CA GLY A 33 -12.98 43.41 10.93
C GLY A 33 -13.09 44.04 12.31
N VAL A 34 -12.06 43.86 13.16
CA VAL A 34 -11.98 44.54 14.47
C VAL A 34 -11.82 46.05 14.31
N GLY A 35 -11.07 46.51 13.30
CA GLY A 35 -10.95 47.93 12.96
C GLY A 35 -12.29 48.55 12.58
N GLN A 36 -13.09 47.89 11.74
CA GLN A 36 -14.45 48.32 11.42
C GLN A 36 -15.37 48.28 12.64
N LEU A 37 -15.24 47.29 13.54
CA LEU A 37 -16.02 47.24 14.79
C LEU A 37 -15.68 48.38 15.77
N VAL A 38 -14.42 48.80 15.82
CA VAL A 38 -13.91 49.81 16.78
C VAL A 38 -13.99 51.24 16.22
N VAL A 39 -13.91 51.42 14.91
CA VAL A 39 -13.96 52.74 14.23
C VAL A 39 -15.32 53.03 13.60
N GLY A 40 -16.03 52.00 13.13
CA GLY A 40 -17.36 52.09 12.50
C GLY A 40 -18.54 51.89 13.46
N GLY A 41 -18.32 52.02 14.78
CA GLY A 41 -19.33 51.85 15.82
C GLY A 41 -20.34 52.99 15.92
N GLY A 42 -21.07 53.30 14.83
CA GLY A 42 -22.16 54.26 14.82
C GLY A 42 -22.57 54.70 13.40
N GLY A 43 -23.82 54.41 13.02
CA GLY A 43 -24.40 54.78 11.71
C GLY A 43 -25.48 53.80 11.26
N ASP A 44 -26.75 54.18 11.44
CA ASP A 44 -27.91 53.32 11.19
C ASP A 44 -28.28 53.13 9.71
N ALA A 45 -28.97 52.02 9.48
CA ALA A 45 -29.78 51.59 8.32
C ALA A 45 -29.87 52.47 7.04
N GLU A 46 -29.69 51.81 5.89
CA GLU A 46 -30.81 51.67 4.94
C GLU A 46 -30.71 50.31 4.20
N SER A 47 -31.82 49.82 3.65
CA SER A 47 -31.99 48.41 3.22
C SER A 47 -31.51 48.07 1.81
N ALA A 48 -30.99 46.86 1.63
CA ALA A 48 -31.03 46.11 0.36
C ALA A 48 -31.04 44.59 0.62
N SER A 49 -32.24 43.98 0.66
CA SER A 49 -32.36 42.52 0.74
C SER A 49 -31.98 41.85 -0.58
N SER A 50 -31.27 40.73 -0.50
CA SER A 50 -31.18 39.72 -1.56
C SER A 50 -31.10 38.35 -0.90
N ASP A 51 -31.84 37.40 -1.46
CA ASP A 51 -32.27 36.18 -0.77
C ASP A 51 -31.15 35.23 -0.36
N ALA A 52 -31.31 34.64 0.83
CA ALA A 52 -30.84 33.28 1.08
C ALA A 52 -31.82 32.29 0.41
N GLY A 53 -31.41 31.17 -0.16
CA GLY A 53 -30.08 30.56 -0.26
C GLY A 53 -30.26 29.17 -0.89
N SER A 54 -29.22 28.31 -0.90
CA SER A 54 -29.41 26.93 -1.36
C SER A 54 -28.48 25.93 -0.68
N SER A 55 -29.07 24.99 0.07
CA SER A 55 -28.43 23.77 0.56
C SER A 55 -29.47 22.72 0.96
N THR A 56 -29.51 21.63 0.20
CA THR A 56 -29.97 20.28 0.59
C THR A 56 -31.49 20.04 0.80
N PRO A 57 -32.07 18.98 0.20
CA PRO A 57 -33.49 18.62 0.35
C PRO A 57 -33.75 17.54 1.42
N ALA A 58 -35.01 17.44 1.87
CA ALA A 58 -35.53 16.26 2.60
C ALA A 58 -37.06 16.10 2.42
N ALA A 59 -37.52 14.84 2.47
CA ALA A 59 -38.91 14.38 2.70
C ALA A 59 -40.06 14.77 1.72
N SER A 60 -40.27 13.87 0.75
CA SER A 60 -41.53 13.10 0.53
C SER A 60 -42.87 13.70 0.04
N ASP A 61 -43.53 12.88 -0.80
CA ASP A 61 -44.97 12.70 -1.03
C ASP A 61 -45.88 13.84 -1.55
N ASN A 62 -46.24 13.74 -2.84
CA ASN A 62 -47.59 13.91 -3.42
C ASN A 62 -47.58 13.26 -4.84
N ALA A 63 -48.57 12.55 -5.39
CA ALA A 63 -50.02 12.40 -5.15
C ALA A 63 -50.91 13.55 -5.70
N GLY A 64 -51.73 13.24 -6.71
CA GLY A 64 -52.66 14.19 -7.37
C GLY A 64 -51.97 15.11 -8.41
N SER A 65 -52.21 15.08 -9.72
CA SER A 65 -53.39 14.86 -10.57
C SER A 65 -54.26 16.11 -10.81
N ARG A 66 -54.75 16.24 -12.06
CA ARG A 66 -55.39 17.40 -12.72
C ARG A 66 -54.40 18.50 -13.16
N GLY A 67 -54.52 19.04 -14.38
CA GLY A 67 -55.38 18.61 -15.48
C GLY A 67 -55.45 19.64 -16.63
N ASP A 68 -55.64 19.12 -17.85
CA ASP A 68 -56.23 19.80 -19.02
C ASP A 68 -55.42 21.00 -19.58
N ASP A 69 -55.57 21.49 -20.82
CA ASP A 69 -56.46 21.20 -21.97
C ASP A 69 -55.79 20.26 -23.03
N ALA A 70 -56.45 19.46 -23.89
CA ALA A 70 -57.60 19.62 -24.80
C ALA A 70 -57.26 20.41 -26.10
N GLU A 71 -57.73 20.08 -27.32
CA GLU A 71 -58.76 19.14 -27.83
C GLU A 71 -58.19 18.14 -28.89
N ASP A 72 -58.73 16.92 -29.11
CA ASP A 72 -59.85 16.48 -30.00
C ASP A 72 -59.64 16.90 -31.49
N ALA A 73 -59.93 16.12 -32.56
CA ALA A 73 -60.89 15.05 -32.80
C ALA A 73 -60.28 13.88 -33.63
N ARG A 74 -60.62 12.58 -33.43
CA ARG A 74 -61.85 11.84 -33.86
C ARG A 74 -62.19 12.02 -35.36
N SER A 75 -62.65 11.02 -36.13
CA SER A 75 -62.83 9.56 -35.96
C SER A 75 -63.31 8.98 -37.31
N SER A 76 -63.05 7.70 -37.64
CA SER A 76 -64.05 6.81 -38.27
C SER A 76 -63.52 5.40 -38.59
N LYS A 77 -64.46 4.44 -38.69
CA LYS A 77 -64.23 3.06 -39.16
C LYS A 77 -64.42 2.97 -40.68
N ARG A 78 -63.68 2.09 -41.36
CA ARG A 78 -64.30 1.12 -42.29
C ARG A 78 -63.45 -0.13 -42.54
N SER A 79 -64.12 -1.24 -42.80
CA SER A 79 -63.52 -2.56 -43.02
C SER A 79 -63.11 -2.79 -44.47
N GLY A 80 -62.07 -3.61 -44.69
CA GLY A 80 -61.70 -4.21 -45.97
C GLY A 80 -60.97 -5.54 -45.73
N ALA A 81 -61.25 -6.58 -46.53
CA ALA A 81 -60.76 -7.94 -46.30
C ALA A 81 -59.71 -8.36 -47.35
N GLY A 82 -58.65 -9.06 -46.92
CA GLY A 82 -57.54 -9.50 -47.80
C GLY A 82 -56.81 -10.75 -47.28
N LYS A 83 -56.90 -11.84 -48.05
CA LYS A 83 -56.41 -13.21 -47.79
C LYS A 83 -54.92 -13.38 -47.37
N ARG A 84 -54.70 -14.36 -46.46
CA ARG A 84 -53.69 -15.45 -46.46
C ARG A 84 -52.17 -15.14 -46.56
N GLY A 85 -51.40 -15.75 -45.64
CA GLY A 85 -49.99 -16.15 -45.86
C GLY A 85 -49.16 -16.26 -44.57
N SER A 86 -48.36 -17.34 -44.43
CA SER A 86 -47.27 -17.62 -43.45
C SER A 86 -47.39 -17.05 -42.02
N GLU A 87 -47.53 -17.82 -40.94
CA GLU A 87 -46.66 -18.90 -40.43
C GLU A 87 -45.29 -18.45 -39.86
N GLN A 88 -45.09 -18.83 -38.59
CA GLN A 88 -43.87 -18.88 -37.76
C GLN A 88 -43.26 -17.64 -37.04
N GLN A 89 -42.67 -17.98 -35.88
CA GLN A 89 -41.79 -17.26 -34.94
C GLN A 89 -42.34 -16.06 -34.14
N GLY A 90 -42.26 -16.20 -32.81
CA GLY A 90 -42.83 -15.25 -31.85
C GLY A 90 -41.87 -14.11 -31.48
N ARG A 91 -42.37 -12.88 -31.47
CA ARG A 91 -41.62 -11.70 -31.02
C ARG A 91 -41.64 -11.60 -29.50
N GLY A 92 -40.54 -12.02 -28.87
CA GLY A 92 -40.26 -11.73 -27.46
C GLY A 92 -40.31 -10.23 -27.19
N ARG A 93 -40.96 -9.84 -26.09
CA ARG A 93 -41.22 -8.44 -25.72
C ARG A 93 -39.93 -7.76 -25.24
N THR A 94 -39.22 -7.09 -26.14
CA THR A 94 -37.98 -6.36 -25.83
C THR A 94 -38.23 -5.28 -24.78
N LYS A 95 -37.86 -5.55 -23.52
CA LYS A 95 -37.82 -4.51 -22.48
C LYS A 95 -36.54 -3.71 -22.67
N THR A 96 -36.66 -2.45 -23.11
CA THR A 96 -35.53 -1.52 -23.15
C THR A 96 -35.15 -1.09 -21.73
N SER A 97 -34.34 -1.91 -21.06
CA SER A 97 -33.67 -1.52 -19.82
C SER A 97 -32.78 -0.31 -20.09
N LYS A 98 -33.02 0.82 -19.42
CA LYS A 98 -32.09 1.94 -19.42
C LYS A 98 -30.88 1.58 -18.54
N THR A 99 -29.87 0.95 -19.14
CA THR A 99 -28.58 0.74 -18.48
C THR A 99 -27.91 2.09 -18.26
N VAL A 100 -27.84 2.54 -17.00
CA VAL A 100 -26.95 3.65 -16.62
C VAL A 100 -25.53 3.07 -16.58
N SER A 101 -24.73 3.40 -17.59
CA SER A 101 -23.35 2.93 -17.68
C SER A 101 -22.43 3.88 -16.94
N THR A 102 -22.20 3.61 -15.65
CA THR A 102 -21.18 4.30 -14.83
C THR A 102 -19.78 3.90 -15.31
N SER A 103 -19.29 4.55 -16.36
CA SER A 103 -17.90 4.40 -16.79
C SER A 103 -17.00 5.14 -15.82
N LEU A 104 -15.99 4.46 -15.28
CA LEU A 104 -14.84 5.14 -14.69
C LEU A 104 -14.02 5.75 -15.82
N ASP A 105 -13.43 6.93 -15.61
CA ASP A 105 -12.57 7.58 -16.60
C ASP A 105 -11.35 6.72 -16.95
N ALA A 106 -10.92 6.74 -18.21
CA ALA A 106 -9.69 6.06 -18.61
C ALA A 106 -8.46 6.78 -18.01
N PRO A 107 -7.42 6.06 -17.56
CA PRO A 107 -6.18 6.69 -17.10
C PRO A 107 -5.47 7.42 -18.24
N SER A 108 -5.09 8.68 -18.01
CA SER A 108 -4.38 9.51 -18.97
C SER A 108 -2.86 9.40 -18.76
N GLY A 109 -2.24 8.41 -19.40
CA GLY A 109 -0.79 8.24 -19.43
C GLY A 109 -0.17 7.89 -18.07
N SER A 110 1.12 8.18 -17.91
CA SER A 110 1.89 7.94 -16.68
C SER A 110 1.65 9.05 -15.64
N CYS A 111 1.66 8.71 -14.36
CA CYS A 111 1.55 9.69 -13.28
C CYS A 111 2.81 10.56 -13.12
N GLU A 112 2.61 11.84 -12.79
CA GLU A 112 3.67 12.72 -12.24
C GLU A 112 4.08 12.15 -10.86
N PRO A 113 5.36 11.81 -10.60
CA PRO A 113 5.75 11.17 -9.33
C PRO A 113 5.47 12.02 -8.08
N GLY A 114 5.41 13.35 -8.22
CA GLY A 114 5.05 14.28 -7.14
C GLY A 114 3.57 14.27 -6.76
N ASP A 115 2.69 13.80 -7.66
CA ASP A 115 1.24 13.72 -7.39
C ASP A 115 0.83 12.36 -6.79
N VAL A 116 1.74 11.37 -6.75
CA VAL A 116 1.44 10.00 -6.26
C VAL A 116 1.63 9.90 -4.75
N VAL A 117 0.58 9.46 -4.06
CA VAL A 117 0.57 9.19 -2.62
C VAL A 117 0.67 7.68 -2.41
N VAL A 118 1.69 7.25 -1.66
CA VAL A 118 1.95 5.85 -1.31
C VAL A 118 1.74 5.69 0.20
N LYS A 119 0.56 5.22 0.61
CA LYS A 119 0.15 5.12 2.01
C LYS A 119 0.16 3.65 2.48
N PRO A 120 1.04 3.26 3.42
CA PRO A 120 0.90 2.00 4.13
C PRO A 120 -0.46 1.93 4.86
N ASP A 121 -1.18 0.84 4.64
CA ASP A 121 -2.50 0.50 5.19
C ASP A 121 -2.43 -0.90 5.82
N VAL A 122 -1.35 -1.11 6.58
CA VAL A 122 -0.96 -2.36 7.22
C VAL A 122 -1.97 -2.70 8.32
N VAL A 123 -2.28 -3.99 8.45
CA VAL A 123 -3.11 -4.54 9.52
C VAL A 123 -2.23 -5.27 10.54
N ASP A 124 -2.74 -5.43 11.76
CA ASP A 124 -2.03 -6.12 12.83
C ASP A 124 -1.76 -7.59 12.46
N ALA A 125 -0.59 -8.10 12.83
CA ALA A 125 -0.06 -9.38 12.35
C ALA A 125 0.80 -10.08 13.42
N PRO A 126 0.96 -11.42 13.40
CA PRO A 126 1.86 -12.09 14.33
C PRO A 126 3.33 -11.75 14.08
N ALA A 127 4.09 -11.54 15.17
CA ALA A 127 5.55 -11.50 15.12
C ALA A 127 6.15 -12.89 14.77
N ASP A 128 7.47 -12.94 14.53
CA ASP A 128 8.24 -14.13 14.14
C ASP A 128 7.80 -14.80 12.81
N ALA A 129 7.02 -14.11 11.99
CA ALA A 129 6.45 -14.58 10.73
C ALA A 129 6.54 -13.50 9.61
N PRO A 130 6.36 -13.88 8.33
CA PRO A 130 6.15 -12.92 7.25
C PRO A 130 4.86 -12.13 7.45
N VAL A 131 4.91 -10.83 7.13
CA VAL A 131 3.85 -9.84 7.34
C VAL A 131 3.46 -9.23 5.99
N PRO A 132 2.23 -9.45 5.50
CA PRO A 132 1.76 -8.87 4.23
C PRO A 132 1.42 -7.38 4.43
N LEU A 133 2.31 -6.51 3.96
CA LEU A 133 2.14 -5.06 3.99
C LEU A 133 1.23 -4.63 2.84
N ARG A 134 0.02 -4.17 3.16
CA ARG A 134 -0.91 -3.59 2.18
C ARG A 134 -0.58 -2.12 1.98
N ILE A 135 -0.22 -1.74 0.76
CA ILE A 135 0.18 -0.38 0.39
C ILE A 135 -0.88 0.23 -0.53
N GLY A 136 -1.65 1.19 -0.01
CA GLY A 136 -2.64 1.92 -0.80
C GLY A 136 -1.97 3.04 -1.61
N VAL A 137 -2.09 2.96 -2.94
CA VAL A 137 -1.57 3.96 -3.88
C VAL A 137 -2.71 4.81 -4.45
N SER A 138 -2.51 6.13 -4.49
CA SER A 138 -3.46 7.10 -5.04
C SER A 138 -2.74 8.23 -5.76
N THR A 139 -3.48 9.13 -6.40
CA THR A 139 -2.95 10.34 -7.06
C THR A 139 -3.78 11.55 -6.65
N ILE A 140 -3.16 12.73 -6.48
CA ILE A 140 -3.88 14.00 -6.33
C ILE A 140 -4.24 14.66 -7.67
N GLY A 141 -3.70 14.13 -8.77
CA GLY A 141 -3.96 14.59 -10.14
C GLY A 141 -5.12 13.85 -10.83
N ALA A 142 -5.08 13.84 -12.17
CA ALA A 142 -6.00 13.04 -12.99
C ALA A 142 -5.71 11.52 -12.84
N PRO A 143 -6.69 10.63 -13.11
CA PRO A 143 -6.45 9.19 -13.21
C PRO A 143 -5.28 8.87 -14.15
N CYS A 144 -4.35 8.04 -13.70
CA CYS A 144 -3.11 7.76 -14.42
C CYS A 144 -2.57 6.37 -14.07
N THR A 145 -1.57 5.91 -14.80
CA THR A 145 -0.84 4.66 -14.51
C THR A 145 0.47 4.99 -13.79
N PHE A 146 0.68 4.38 -12.62
CA PHE A 146 1.92 4.45 -11.86
C PHE A 146 2.70 3.14 -12.01
N GLN A 147 4.00 3.23 -12.25
CA GLN A 147 4.88 2.07 -12.12
C GLN A 147 5.28 1.95 -10.66
N PHE A 148 4.81 0.93 -9.97
CA PHE A 148 5.22 0.62 -8.60
C PHE A 148 6.44 -0.30 -8.69
N SER A 149 7.61 0.15 -8.23
CA SER A 149 8.87 -0.61 -8.31
C SER A 149 9.90 -0.14 -7.26
N PRO A 150 10.99 -0.89 -7.03
CA PRO A 150 12.06 -0.48 -6.11
C PRO A 150 12.77 0.84 -6.51
N GLU A 151 12.56 1.31 -7.75
CA GLU A 151 13.12 2.56 -8.26
C GLU A 151 12.17 3.76 -8.05
N THR A 152 10.87 3.52 -7.93
CA THR A 152 9.82 4.56 -7.89
C THR A 152 9.18 4.75 -6.52
N VAL A 153 9.29 3.77 -5.61
CA VAL A 153 8.79 3.88 -4.23
C VAL A 153 9.86 3.55 -3.19
N VAL A 154 9.74 4.20 -2.02
CA VAL A 154 10.50 3.85 -0.83
C VAL A 154 9.53 3.56 0.31
N LEU A 155 9.80 2.50 1.06
CA LEU A 155 9.11 2.12 2.29
C LEU A 155 10.14 1.97 3.42
N GLN A 156 9.74 2.37 4.63
CA GLN A 156 10.51 2.16 5.85
C GLN A 156 9.60 1.76 7.00
N ILE A 157 10.13 0.99 7.96
CA ILE A 157 9.43 0.56 9.18
C ILE A 157 10.25 0.98 10.39
N THR A 158 9.61 1.63 11.36
CA THR A 158 10.22 2.10 12.60
C THR A 158 9.42 1.66 13.83
N SER A 159 10.08 1.61 14.99
CA SER A 159 9.42 1.55 16.31
C SER A 159 10.07 2.56 17.24
N GLY A 160 9.31 3.61 17.60
CA GLY A 160 9.90 4.81 18.19
C GLY A 160 10.95 5.44 17.26
N ASP A 161 12.16 5.62 17.79
CA ASP A 161 13.33 6.10 17.03
C ASP A 161 14.14 4.96 16.37
N ASP A 162 13.81 3.68 16.63
CA ASP A 162 14.54 2.54 16.04
C ASP A 162 14.10 2.28 14.59
N MET A 163 15.08 2.14 13.70
CA MET A 163 14.86 1.79 12.30
C MET A 163 14.91 0.27 12.14
N ILE A 164 13.79 -0.31 11.75
CA ILE A 164 13.60 -1.76 11.71
C ILE A 164 13.97 -2.28 10.33
N TRP A 165 13.42 -1.67 9.28
CA TRP A 165 13.55 -2.15 7.91
C TRP A 165 13.42 -1.00 6.89
N GLN A 166 14.13 -1.10 5.77
CA GLN A 166 14.06 -0.15 4.65
C GLN A 166 14.03 -0.89 3.31
N SER A 167 13.18 -0.45 2.38
CA SER A 167 13.07 -1.06 1.04
C SER A 167 14.28 -0.81 0.14
N LYS A 168 15.08 0.22 0.42
CA LYS A 168 16.22 0.61 -0.43
C LYS A 168 17.36 -0.43 -0.45
N PRO A 169 17.84 -0.96 0.70
CA PRO A 169 18.67 -2.16 0.69
C PRO A 169 17.84 -3.41 0.32
N CYS A 170 16.58 -3.50 0.75
CA CYS A 170 15.71 -4.67 0.55
C CYS A 170 14.87 -4.59 -0.73
N ALA A 171 15.49 -4.22 -1.84
CA ALA A 171 14.80 -3.94 -3.10
C ALA A 171 13.98 -5.14 -3.63
N SER A 172 14.43 -6.38 -3.35
CA SER A 172 13.75 -7.61 -3.72
C SER A 172 12.39 -7.84 -3.05
N SER A 173 12.08 -7.14 -1.95
CA SER A 173 10.74 -7.16 -1.34
C SER A 173 9.73 -6.29 -2.09
N ILE A 174 10.16 -5.36 -2.93
CA ILE A 174 9.24 -4.46 -3.65
C ILE A 174 8.88 -5.05 -5.01
N PRO A 175 7.61 -5.41 -5.26
CA PRO A 175 7.18 -5.90 -6.57
C PRO A 175 7.35 -4.81 -7.64
N SER A 176 7.48 -5.24 -8.90
CA SER A 176 7.56 -4.34 -10.06
C SER A 176 6.33 -4.52 -10.94
N GLU A 177 5.35 -3.62 -10.78
CA GLU A 177 4.04 -3.71 -11.45
C GLU A 177 3.49 -2.36 -11.93
N SER A 178 2.41 -2.42 -12.72
CA SER A 178 1.79 -1.26 -13.37
C SER A 178 0.37 -1.06 -12.83
N VAL A 179 0.19 0.01 -12.05
CA VAL A 179 -0.98 0.21 -11.19
C VAL A 179 -1.80 1.40 -11.71
N VAL A 180 -3.08 1.19 -12.01
CA VAL A 180 -3.99 2.30 -12.32
C VAL A 180 -4.45 2.95 -11.03
N VAL A 181 -4.11 4.24 -10.84
CA VAL A 181 -4.41 5.02 -9.63
C VAL A 181 -5.36 6.17 -9.94
N ARG A 182 -6.17 6.55 -8.95
CA ARG A 182 -7.30 7.48 -9.11
C ARG A 182 -7.44 8.40 -7.89
N PRO A 183 -7.82 9.67 -8.08
CA PRO A 183 -8.00 10.59 -6.96
C PRO A 183 -9.13 10.16 -6.03
N GLY A 184 -8.84 10.18 -4.72
CA GLY A 184 -9.78 9.81 -3.65
C GLY A 184 -10.01 8.31 -3.47
N TRP A 185 -9.33 7.45 -4.24
CA TRP A 185 -9.43 5.99 -4.16
C TRP A 185 -8.03 5.40 -3.92
N LEU A 186 -7.92 4.33 -3.11
CA LEU A 186 -6.69 3.58 -2.91
C LEU A 186 -6.72 2.31 -3.77
N THR A 187 -5.78 2.19 -4.70
CA THR A 187 -5.46 0.92 -5.36
C THR A 187 -4.38 0.23 -4.53
N TYR A 188 -4.64 -0.97 -4.02
CA TYR A 188 -3.70 -1.67 -3.14
C TYR A 188 -2.67 -2.48 -3.92
N VAL A 189 -1.42 -2.37 -3.51
CA VAL A 189 -0.30 -3.29 -3.81
C VAL A 189 0.01 -4.06 -2.52
N GLU A 190 0.28 -5.36 -2.62
CA GLU A 190 0.65 -6.18 -1.45
C GLU A 190 2.14 -6.54 -1.50
N ILE A 191 2.79 -6.54 -0.34
CA ILE A 191 4.25 -6.65 -0.19
C ILE A 191 4.56 -7.61 0.95
N ASP A 192 5.28 -8.69 0.64
CA ASP A 192 5.78 -9.63 1.64
C ASP A 192 7.04 -9.08 2.32
N TRP A 193 6.87 -8.47 3.49
CA TRP A 193 7.99 -8.26 4.42
C TRP A 193 8.19 -9.55 5.23
N ASN A 194 9.40 -10.10 5.27
CA ASN A 194 9.69 -11.35 5.98
C ASN A 194 9.68 -11.23 7.54
N GLY A 195 9.15 -10.13 8.09
CA GLY A 195 9.11 -9.83 9.52
C GLY A 195 10.47 -9.51 10.15
N ARG A 196 11.57 -9.51 9.37
CA ARG A 196 12.94 -9.35 9.88
C ARG A 196 13.47 -7.94 9.71
N ARG A 197 14.39 -7.57 10.59
CA ARG A 197 15.14 -6.32 10.51
C ARG A 197 15.96 -6.28 9.20
N GLY A 198 16.14 -5.11 8.61
CA GLY A 198 16.80 -4.97 7.30
C GLY A 198 17.08 -3.52 6.93
N THR A 199 18.13 -2.93 7.51
CA THR A 199 18.50 -1.50 7.34
C THR A 199 19.73 -1.26 6.46
N GLU A 200 20.58 -2.28 6.32
CA GLU A 200 21.81 -2.25 5.50
C GLU A 200 21.94 -3.50 4.63
N ASN A 201 21.59 -4.67 5.18
CA ASN A 201 21.55 -5.96 4.49
C ASN A 201 20.24 -6.69 4.80
N CYS A 202 19.77 -7.50 3.86
CA CYS A 202 18.44 -8.10 3.86
C CYS A 202 18.58 -9.62 3.74
N SER A 203 18.70 -10.27 4.90
CA SER A 203 19.00 -11.70 5.02
C SER A 203 17.99 -12.37 5.94
N ASP A 204 17.62 -13.61 5.63
CA ASP A 204 16.78 -14.43 6.51
C ASP A 204 17.50 -14.85 7.82
N GLY A 205 18.80 -14.59 7.91
CA GLY A 205 19.56 -14.67 9.17
C GLY A 205 19.43 -13.44 10.08
N ASN A 206 18.79 -12.35 9.63
CA ASN A 206 18.56 -11.16 10.46
C ASN A 206 17.54 -11.45 11.56
N GLU A 207 17.64 -10.74 12.69
CA GLU A 207 16.69 -10.81 13.80
C GLU A 207 15.25 -10.47 13.34
N TYR A 208 14.24 -11.10 13.94
CA TYR A 208 12.84 -10.70 13.76
C TYR A 208 12.55 -9.36 14.45
N ALA A 209 11.57 -8.62 13.93
CA ALA A 209 10.93 -7.56 14.69
C ALA A 209 10.17 -8.20 15.88
N SER A 210 10.37 -7.67 17.09
CA SER A 210 9.70 -8.15 18.30
C SER A 210 8.19 -7.83 18.27
N PRO A 211 7.38 -8.43 19.17
CA PRO A 211 6.02 -7.97 19.39
C PRO A 211 5.97 -6.50 19.86
N GLY A 212 5.00 -5.72 19.39
CA GLY A 212 4.81 -4.32 19.76
C GLY A 212 4.32 -3.42 18.61
N TYR A 213 4.30 -2.10 18.83
CA TYR A 213 3.80 -1.13 17.84
C TYR A 213 4.86 -0.66 16.86
N TYR A 214 4.45 -0.59 15.58
CA TYR A 214 5.29 -0.20 14.45
C TYR A 214 4.62 0.89 13.60
N TRP A 215 5.46 1.68 12.94
CA TRP A 215 5.04 2.65 11.93
C TRP A 215 5.65 2.26 10.59
N ALA A 216 4.80 1.98 9.60
CA ALA A 216 5.21 1.90 8.21
C ALA A 216 5.02 3.27 7.56
N GLU A 217 6.06 3.77 6.90
CA GLU A 217 6.01 5.02 6.12
C GLU A 217 6.38 4.75 4.67
N GLY A 218 5.72 5.43 3.74
CA GLY A 218 5.90 5.25 2.30
C GLY A 218 5.83 6.55 1.51
N ALA A 219 6.54 6.57 0.38
CA ALA A 219 6.51 7.67 -0.58
C ALA A 219 6.80 7.16 -2.00
N ALA A 220 6.21 7.80 -3.01
CA ALA A 220 6.77 7.79 -4.36
C ALA A 220 7.99 8.72 -4.41
N ILE A 221 8.96 8.47 -5.30
CA ILE A 221 10.14 9.34 -5.46
C ILE A 221 9.70 10.73 -5.93
N GLY A 222 9.74 11.70 -5.02
CA GLY A 222 9.31 13.08 -5.23
C GLY A 222 7.90 13.42 -4.72
N GLY A 223 7.11 12.41 -4.33
CA GLY A 223 5.81 12.59 -3.67
C GLY A 223 5.92 12.91 -2.17
N GLU A 224 4.80 13.27 -1.55
CA GLU A 224 4.72 13.47 -0.10
C GLU A 224 4.57 12.13 0.64
N ALA A 225 5.29 11.96 1.75
CA ALA A 225 5.30 10.70 2.50
C ALA A 225 4.02 10.54 3.34
N ALA A 226 3.46 9.32 3.34
CA ALA A 226 2.30 8.93 4.15
C ALA A 226 2.65 7.74 5.04
N ARG A 227 1.94 7.60 6.17
CA ARG A 227 2.24 6.58 7.20
C ARG A 227 0.99 5.86 7.71
N GLY A 228 1.19 4.61 8.12
CA GLY A 228 0.24 3.77 8.85
C GLY A 228 0.88 3.20 10.11
N GLN A 229 0.05 2.90 11.11
CA GLN A 229 0.47 2.18 12.32
C GLN A 229 -0.08 0.76 12.27
N PHE A 230 0.65 -0.20 12.83
CA PHE A 230 0.22 -1.57 13.05
C PHE A 230 0.88 -2.14 14.31
N GLU A 231 0.29 -3.19 14.88
CA GLU A 231 0.88 -3.99 15.95
C GLU A 231 1.44 -5.31 15.40
N LEU A 232 2.59 -5.74 15.92
CA LEU A 232 3.02 -7.13 15.84
C LEU A 232 2.60 -7.86 17.12
N ASP A 233 1.62 -8.74 16.99
CA ASP A 233 1.11 -9.57 18.07
C ASP A 233 2.17 -10.59 18.54
N THR A 234 2.11 -10.95 19.82
CA THR A 234 2.89 -12.12 20.30
C THR A 234 2.28 -13.39 19.71
N PRO A 235 3.02 -14.20 18.92
CA PRO A 235 2.47 -15.39 18.31
C PRO A 235 2.00 -16.40 19.37
N PRO A 236 0.89 -17.14 19.12
CA PRO A 236 0.39 -18.10 20.08
C PRO A 236 1.43 -19.21 20.34
N PRO A 237 1.60 -19.67 21.60
CA PRO A 237 2.53 -20.74 21.90
C PRO A 237 2.28 -21.97 21.02
N PRO A 238 3.33 -22.59 20.43
CA PRO A 238 3.16 -23.68 19.48
C PRO A 238 2.39 -24.82 20.12
N GLU A 239 1.26 -25.21 19.50
CA GLU A 239 0.41 -26.27 20.02
C GLU A 239 1.24 -27.53 20.30
N LYS A 240 1.28 -27.93 21.57
CA LYS A 240 1.93 -29.17 22.00
C LYS A 240 1.14 -30.33 21.43
N LYS A 241 1.52 -30.77 20.23
CA LYS A 241 1.00 -31.99 19.59
C LYS A 241 1.12 -33.13 20.59
N GLU A 242 0.00 -33.48 21.22
CA GLU A 242 -0.04 -34.61 22.15
C GLU A 242 0.45 -35.85 21.42
N ARG A 243 1.56 -36.41 21.88
CA ARG A 243 1.97 -37.75 21.47
C ARG A 243 0.90 -38.70 21.99
N LYS A 244 -0.09 -39.00 21.16
CA LYS A 244 -1.09 -40.05 21.44
C LYS A 244 -0.33 -41.32 21.77
N LYS A 245 -0.30 -41.65 23.06
CA LYS A 245 0.28 -42.87 23.58
C LYS A 245 -0.58 -44.01 23.05
N SER A 246 -0.04 -44.75 22.09
CA SER A 246 -0.69 -45.94 21.53
C SER A 246 -0.59 -47.06 22.56
N ASP A 247 -1.53 -47.07 23.50
CA ASP A 247 -1.66 -48.16 24.46
C ASP A 247 -2.20 -49.42 23.76
N GLY A 248 -1.48 -50.54 23.93
CA GLY A 248 -1.69 -51.81 23.22
C GLY A 248 -0.63 -52.07 22.15
N LYS A 249 -0.03 -53.27 22.05
CA LYS A 249 -0.37 -54.55 22.69
C LYS A 249 0.89 -55.41 22.90
N GLN A 250 0.86 -56.30 23.91
CA GLN A 250 1.92 -57.26 24.22
C GLN A 250 2.27 -58.20 23.04
N SER A 251 3.56 -58.56 22.98
CA SER A 251 4.03 -59.87 22.52
C SER A 251 5.30 -60.23 23.29
N GLU A 252 5.13 -60.87 24.45
CA GLU A 252 6.22 -61.56 25.17
C GLU A 252 6.36 -62.97 24.59
N ASP A 253 7.57 -63.40 24.23
CA ASP A 253 8.01 -64.81 24.32
C ASP A 253 9.55 -64.95 24.14
N SER A 254 10.11 -66.07 24.63
CA SER A 254 11.36 -66.71 24.18
C SER A 254 12.72 -66.00 24.40
N GLU A 255 13.02 -65.73 25.67
CA GLU A 255 14.13 -66.35 26.44
C GLU A 255 15.44 -66.83 25.73
N GLN A 256 16.58 -66.36 26.29
CA GLN A 256 17.95 -66.95 26.36
C GLN A 256 18.66 -67.56 25.13
N THR A 257 19.86 -67.01 24.86
CA THR A 257 21.14 -67.75 25.01
C THR A 257 22.27 -66.79 25.38
N ASP A 258 22.96 -67.02 26.50
CA ASP A 258 24.28 -66.44 26.77
C ASP A 258 25.37 -67.22 26.00
N GLY A 259 26.36 -66.52 25.44
CA GLY A 259 27.44 -67.10 24.62
C GLY A 259 28.76 -66.34 24.83
N GLU A 260 29.76 -67.04 25.37
CA GLU A 260 31.00 -66.48 25.90
C GLU A 260 32.13 -66.32 24.85
N GLN A 261 33.18 -65.56 25.21
CA GLN A 261 34.51 -65.45 24.56
C GLN A 261 34.60 -64.69 23.21
N SER A 262 35.70 -64.01 22.86
CA SER A 262 36.80 -63.37 23.62
C SER A 262 37.71 -62.55 22.67
N GLU A 263 38.74 -61.87 23.20
CA GLU A 263 39.85 -61.20 22.48
C GLU A 263 39.50 -59.94 21.65
N ALA A 264 40.45 -59.08 21.25
CA ALA A 264 41.67 -58.54 21.90
C ALA A 264 42.19 -57.38 21.00
N GLY A 265 42.97 -56.44 21.54
CA GLY A 265 43.67 -55.43 20.71
C GLY A 265 43.82 -54.06 21.34
N GLN A 266 44.94 -53.85 22.05
CA GLN A 266 45.32 -52.57 22.64
C GLN A 266 46.56 -52.03 21.92
N SER A 267 46.56 -50.76 21.49
CA SER A 267 47.77 -50.09 21.00
C SER A 267 47.65 -48.56 21.08
N ASP A 268 48.18 -47.98 22.15
CA ASP A 268 48.60 -46.58 22.19
C ASP A 268 49.85 -46.38 21.29
N GLY A 269 50.10 -45.16 20.78
CA GLY A 269 51.21 -44.94 19.84
C GLY A 269 51.48 -43.49 19.47
N GLU A 270 52.04 -42.71 20.39
CA GLU A 270 52.59 -41.37 20.13
C GLU A 270 54.05 -41.45 19.67
N GLN A 271 54.42 -40.78 18.56
CA GLN A 271 55.82 -40.43 18.28
C GLN A 271 56.02 -39.30 17.24
N THR A 272 57.26 -38.82 17.13
CA THR A 272 57.65 -37.48 16.64
C THR A 272 58.64 -37.49 15.46
N GLY A 273 58.63 -36.42 14.65
CA GLY A 273 59.70 -36.00 13.71
C GLY A 273 59.19 -34.80 12.89
N GLU A 274 59.84 -33.64 12.77
CA GLU A 274 61.22 -33.26 12.39
C GLU A 274 61.50 -33.22 10.87
N GLY A 275 62.07 -32.08 10.42
CA GLY A 275 62.44 -31.77 9.03
C GLY A 275 61.35 -31.01 8.23
N GLY A 276 61.62 -29.93 7.48
CA GLY A 276 62.82 -29.09 7.37
C GLY A 276 63.29 -28.87 5.92
N ALA A 277 63.44 -27.59 5.50
CA ALA A 277 64.00 -27.11 4.20
C ALA A 277 63.18 -27.43 2.92
N ASP A 278 63.31 -26.72 1.79
CA ASP A 278 63.68 -25.31 1.49
C ASP A 278 63.34 -24.95 0.02
N GLY A 279 63.17 -23.66 -0.31
CA GLY A 279 63.49 -23.08 -1.63
C GLY A 279 62.40 -22.99 -2.73
N GLY A 280 62.46 -21.92 -3.56
CA GLY A 280 61.89 -21.94 -4.93
C GLY A 280 60.98 -20.79 -5.44
N GLN A 281 61.45 -19.52 -5.45
CA GLN A 281 60.92 -18.42 -6.32
C GLN A 281 61.74 -18.34 -7.64
N PRO A 282 61.45 -17.46 -8.65
CA PRO A 282 60.35 -16.49 -8.88
C PRO A 282 59.63 -16.82 -10.25
N ASP A 283 59.17 -15.97 -11.19
CA ASP A 283 59.14 -14.49 -11.44
C ASP A 283 58.10 -14.11 -12.54
N ALA A 284 57.89 -12.79 -12.76
CA ALA A 284 57.17 -12.11 -13.86
C ALA A 284 55.65 -12.38 -14.05
N GLY A 285 54.84 -11.46 -14.60
CA GLY A 285 55.07 -10.06 -15.05
C GLY A 285 53.75 -9.40 -15.54
N PRO A 286 53.66 -8.07 -15.70
CA PRO A 286 52.41 -7.36 -15.99
C PRO A 286 52.16 -7.06 -17.48
N THR A 287 50.90 -6.78 -17.83
CA THR A 287 50.49 -6.14 -19.10
C THR A 287 49.36 -5.13 -18.85
N ASP A 288 49.65 -3.84 -19.02
CA ASP A 288 48.65 -2.86 -19.45
C ASP A 288 48.19 -3.21 -20.88
N ASP A 289 46.95 -2.86 -21.24
CA ASP A 289 46.53 -2.83 -22.65
C ASP A 289 45.59 -1.64 -22.89
N ASP A 290 45.80 -0.95 -24.01
CA ASP A 290 45.12 0.30 -24.39
C ASP A 290 44.05 0.00 -25.45
N GLN A 291 42.93 0.71 -25.44
CA GLN A 291 42.06 0.74 -26.61
C GLN A 291 41.22 2.01 -26.75
N THR A 292 41.61 2.75 -27.78
CA THR A 292 40.94 3.83 -28.53
C THR A 292 39.43 3.73 -28.67
#